data_AF-A0A1U8I0P5-F1
#
_entry.id   AF-A0A1U8I0P5-F1
#
_cell.length_a   1.000
_cell.length_b   1.000
_cell.length_c   1.000
_cell.angle_alpha   90.00
_cell.angle_beta   90.00
_cell.angle_gamma   90.00
#
_symmetry.space_group_name_H-M   'P 1'
#
loop_
_entity.id
_entity.type
_entity.pdbx_description
1 polymer ?
#
loop_
_entity_poly.entity_id
_entity_poly.type
_entity_poly.pdbx_seq_one_letter_code
_entity_poly.pdbx_strand_id
1 'polypeptide(L)'
;MALFSGGYLFVLSNYRQTTSFKNPHSHLYSKHLRSLNLDFAFHQKARISNTIESGNTKNCAAPVADMNGFQLRCHLQSDLPHDTVSKYQVLHTTPSLSSTPFSDSGGCNEPSLRVAHQGIRGAYSESAAEKAYPNCETIACQHFHSTFQAVARRVADRAVIPIENSLGGSIHGNYDLLLRHSLHIIGEIRFAVSHCLLANNGVDLHDLKTVLSHPQALAQCEKSLTKLGLEGEAVANTAVAAKKVAAEKLRDTGALASSSAALLYGLNILASNVQDDGNNVTRFLLLAREPLTPATDTPFKTSIVFTLKDGSSALPDALSVFISNQIKLIKIESRPLKNQPLHASKNNSKSNGYFNYLFYADVEASMADQTTQTALKHLKELSTFLRVLGSYPMV
;
A
#
# COMPACT_ATOMS: atom_id res chain seq x y z
N MET A 1 -35.49 -62.27 -2.34
CA MET A 1 -34.82 -61.85 -3.60
C MET A 1 -35.40 -60.49 -3.97
N ALA A 2 -34.73 -59.35 -4.04
CA ALA A 2 -33.33 -58.89 -3.87
C ALA A 2 -33.44 -57.36 -3.56
N LEU A 3 -32.80 -56.76 -2.52
CA LEU A 3 -31.41 -56.28 -2.31
C LEU A 3 -31.22 -54.74 -2.53
N PHE A 4 -30.88 -54.04 -1.42
CA PHE A 4 -29.90 -52.94 -1.15
C PHE A 4 -29.88 -51.66 -2.01
N SER A 5 -29.50 -50.43 -1.58
CA SER A 5 -29.03 -49.74 -0.35
C SER A 5 -28.85 -48.24 -0.71
N GLY A 6 -28.71 -47.22 0.15
CA GLY A 6 -28.50 -47.08 1.58
C GLY A 6 -28.39 -45.58 1.90
N GLY A 7 -28.64 -45.21 3.17
CA GLY A 7 -28.43 -43.88 3.73
C GLY A 7 -27.68 -43.99 5.05
N TYR A 8 -27.10 -42.88 5.54
CA TYR A 8 -26.64 -42.79 6.93
C TYR A 8 -26.87 -41.41 7.53
N LEU A 9 -27.14 -41.46 8.83
CA LEU A 9 -27.84 -40.54 9.71
C LEU A 9 -26.90 -40.09 10.85
N PHE A 10 -27.08 -38.86 11.32
CA PHE A 10 -26.52 -38.25 12.54
C PHE A 10 -27.15 -38.82 13.82
N VAL A 11 -26.38 -39.05 14.91
CA VAL A 11 -26.87 -38.98 16.32
C VAL A 11 -25.75 -38.59 17.31
N LEU A 12 -26.12 -37.77 18.30
CA LEU A 12 -25.37 -37.21 19.45
C LEU A 12 -25.34 -38.12 20.71
N SER A 13 -24.46 -37.77 21.68
CA SER A 13 -24.74 -37.59 23.14
C SER A 13 -24.02 -38.47 24.20
N ASN A 14 -23.26 -37.77 25.07
CA ASN A 14 -23.07 -37.84 26.55
C ASN A 14 -22.50 -39.09 27.29
N TYR A 15 -21.49 -38.88 28.18
CA TYR A 15 -21.57 -39.06 29.66
C TYR A 15 -20.30 -38.64 30.46
N ARG A 16 -20.47 -38.41 31.77
CA ARG A 16 -19.61 -37.81 32.85
C ARG A 16 -18.49 -38.69 33.47
N GLN A 17 -17.48 -38.01 34.08
CA GLN A 17 -16.64 -38.23 35.31
C GLN A 17 -16.55 -39.66 35.95
N THR A 18 -15.42 -40.21 36.44
CA THR A 18 -14.47 -39.77 37.51
C THR A 18 -13.18 -40.64 37.60
N THR A 19 -12.15 -40.12 38.31
CA THR A 19 -11.10 -40.76 39.17
C THR A 19 -9.84 -41.47 38.63
N SER A 20 -8.70 -40.75 38.76
CA SER A 20 -7.39 -41.08 39.37
C SER A 20 -6.86 -42.52 39.42
N PHE A 21 -5.60 -42.76 38.99
CA PHE A 21 -4.49 -43.28 39.82
C PHE A 21 -3.13 -43.39 39.05
N LYS A 22 -2.09 -42.77 39.64
CA LYS A 22 -0.63 -43.08 39.72
C LYS A 22 0.24 -43.43 38.47
N ASN A 23 1.25 -42.57 38.25
CA ASN A 23 2.60 -42.82 37.66
C ASN A 23 3.42 -43.82 38.53
N PRO A 24 4.58 -44.43 38.14
CA PRO A 24 5.71 -43.83 37.39
C PRO A 24 6.56 -44.78 36.47
N HIS A 25 7.69 -44.25 35.97
CA HIS A 25 8.82 -44.88 35.22
C HIS A 25 8.71 -44.92 33.70
N SER A 26 9.75 -44.65 32.90
CA SER A 26 11.05 -43.98 33.06
C SER A 26 11.74 -44.06 31.70
N HIS A 27 12.41 -42.98 31.31
CA HIS A 27 13.63 -42.94 30.50
C HIS A 27 13.70 -43.56 29.08
N LEU A 28 14.38 -42.78 28.23
CA LEU A 28 15.04 -43.12 26.96
C LEU A 28 14.15 -43.12 25.71
N TYR A 29 14.11 -41.98 25.03
CA TYR A 29 14.71 -41.89 23.70
C TYR A 29 15.17 -40.46 23.42
N SER A 30 16.49 -40.29 23.38
CA SER A 30 17.18 -39.07 23.00
C SER A 30 17.46 -39.03 21.51
N LYS A 31 17.69 -37.81 20.99
CA LYS A 31 18.44 -37.46 19.77
C LYS A 31 17.70 -37.59 18.43
N HIS A 32 17.01 -36.53 18.04
CA HIS A 32 17.35 -35.73 16.85
C HIS A 32 16.31 -34.62 16.70
N LEU A 33 16.75 -33.35 16.74
CA LEU A 33 16.17 -32.17 16.10
C LEU A 33 16.81 -30.92 16.74
N ARG A 34 18.07 -30.66 16.33
CA ARG A 34 18.70 -29.35 16.40
C ARG A 34 19.13 -29.01 14.98
N SER A 35 18.46 -28.05 14.36
CA SER A 35 19.07 -26.95 13.58
C SER A 35 17.97 -26.26 12.76
N LEU A 36 18.13 -24.95 12.61
CA LEU A 36 17.30 -23.99 11.84
C LEU A 36 16.15 -23.31 12.61
N ASN A 37 16.51 -22.58 13.67
CA ASN A 37 15.90 -21.28 13.95
C ASN A 37 16.82 -20.21 13.37
N LEU A 38 16.32 -19.39 12.44
CA LEU A 38 16.94 -18.11 12.08
C LEU A 38 16.07 -16.99 12.66
N ASP A 39 16.56 -16.38 13.74
CA ASP A 39 16.03 -15.17 14.34
C ASP A 39 16.42 -13.95 13.49
N PHE A 40 15.42 -13.19 13.01
CA PHE A 40 15.62 -11.82 12.54
C PHE A 40 15.31 -10.86 13.69
N ALA A 41 16.35 -10.41 14.40
CA ALA A 41 16.26 -9.34 15.38
C ALA A 41 17.32 -8.26 15.09
N PHE A 42 16.89 -7.13 14.53
CA PHE A 42 17.70 -5.92 14.42
C PHE A 42 17.76 -5.23 15.78
N HIS A 43 18.95 -5.19 16.40
CA HIS A 43 19.23 -4.44 17.62
C HIS A 43 20.21 -3.30 17.29
N GLN A 44 19.72 -2.06 17.24
CA GLN A 44 20.57 -0.86 17.25
C GLN A 44 20.56 -0.28 18.67
N LYS A 45 21.67 -0.43 19.39
CA LYS A 45 21.89 0.21 20.71
C LYS A 45 22.57 1.56 20.48
N ALA A 46 21.87 2.66 20.70
CA ALA A 46 22.48 3.96 20.95
C ALA A 46 22.55 4.19 22.46
N ARG A 47 23.78 4.40 22.95
CA ARG A 47 24.14 4.61 24.36
C ARG A 47 24.05 6.13 24.61
N ILE A 48 23.11 6.57 25.45
CA ILE A 48 23.06 7.96 25.92
C ILE A 48 23.59 7.98 27.35
N SER A 49 24.71 8.67 27.55
CA SER A 49 25.29 8.99 28.85
C SER A 49 24.78 10.36 29.27
N ASN A 50 24.12 10.44 30.42
CA ASN A 50 23.74 11.69 31.06
C ASN A 50 24.97 12.35 31.69
N THR A 51 25.17 13.65 31.44
CA THR A 51 25.94 14.51 32.35
C THR A 51 25.27 15.88 32.38
N ILE A 52 24.87 16.25 33.60
CA ILE A 52 24.30 17.53 33.98
C ILE A 52 25.47 18.50 34.16
N GLU A 53 25.43 19.68 33.58
CA GLU A 53 26.08 20.85 34.18
C GLU A 53 25.48 22.18 33.72
N SER A 54 25.35 23.05 34.71
CA SER A 54 24.79 24.40 34.75
C SER A 54 25.71 25.47 34.12
N GLY A 55 25.16 26.60 33.64
CA GLY A 55 25.94 27.85 33.63
C GLY A 55 25.59 28.89 32.56
N ASN A 56 24.68 29.79 32.94
CA ASN A 56 24.72 31.26 32.81
C ASN A 56 25.09 32.01 31.51
N THR A 57 24.33 33.09 31.34
CA THR A 57 24.27 34.18 30.35
C THR A 57 25.59 34.85 29.90
N LYS A 58 25.62 35.33 28.64
CA LYS A 58 25.95 36.73 28.26
C LYS A 58 25.81 37.02 26.74
N ASN A 59 25.25 38.19 26.45
CA ASN A 59 25.12 38.84 25.15
C ASN A 59 26.46 39.17 24.49
N CYS A 60 26.54 39.08 23.16
CA CYS A 60 27.31 39.99 22.31
C CYS A 60 26.66 40.11 20.93
N ALA A 61 26.62 41.33 20.41
CA ALA A 61 25.93 41.76 19.20
C ALA A 61 26.64 41.36 17.89
N ALA A 62 25.88 41.50 16.80
CA ALA A 62 26.12 41.06 15.42
C ALA A 62 27.36 41.68 14.70
N PRO A 63 27.66 41.22 13.47
CA PRO A 63 27.06 41.89 12.32
C PRO A 63 26.41 40.95 11.29
N VAL A 64 25.49 41.57 10.55
CA VAL A 64 24.61 41.03 9.52
C VAL A 64 25.38 40.75 8.23
N ALA A 65 25.14 39.57 7.64
CA ALA A 65 25.27 39.34 6.20
C ALA A 65 24.01 38.58 5.74
N ASP A 66 23.34 39.20 4.78
CA ASP A 66 22.02 38.89 4.25
C ASP A 66 22.09 37.76 3.21
N MET A 67 21.15 36.81 3.25
CA MET A 67 20.68 35.96 2.14
C MET A 67 19.61 34.96 2.66
N ASN A 68 18.37 35.45 2.72
CA ASN A 68 17.07 34.77 2.62
C ASN A 68 16.99 33.24 2.85
N GLY A 69 16.70 32.88 4.11
CA GLY A 69 16.17 31.58 4.50
C GLY A 69 14.65 31.61 4.71
N PHE A 70 13.97 30.51 4.37
CA PHE A 70 12.74 30.12 5.04
C PHE A 70 13.05 28.88 5.89
N GLN A 71 13.34 29.12 7.17
CA GLN A 71 13.47 28.08 8.19
C GLN A 71 12.18 28.10 9.02
N LEU A 72 11.33 27.09 8.84
CA LEU A 72 10.06 26.99 9.57
C LEU A 72 10.17 25.97 10.70
N ARG A 73 9.95 26.50 11.90
CA ARG A 73 9.84 25.83 13.20
C ARG A 73 8.63 24.88 13.18
N CYS A 74 8.86 23.58 13.43
CA CYS A 74 7.78 22.62 13.62
C CYS A 74 7.17 22.79 15.03
N HIS A 75 5.92 23.24 15.09
CA HIS A 75 5.03 22.93 16.21
C HIS A 75 4.19 21.70 15.82
N LEU A 76 4.51 20.56 16.44
CA LEU A 76 3.70 19.35 16.41
C LEU A 76 2.51 19.55 17.36
N GLN A 77 1.39 20.01 16.82
CA GLN A 77 0.08 19.86 17.46
C GLN A 77 -0.59 18.63 16.84
N SER A 78 -0.80 17.61 17.65
CA SER A 78 -1.45 16.36 17.26
C SER A 78 -2.97 16.51 17.35
N ASP A 79 -3.60 16.92 16.25
CA ASP A 79 -5.05 16.87 16.12
C ASP A 79 -5.42 15.94 14.95
N LEU A 80 -5.97 14.77 15.28
CA LEU A 80 -6.65 13.91 14.31
C LEU A 80 -7.95 14.62 13.89
N PRO A 81 -8.24 14.78 12.59
CA PRO A 81 -9.50 15.38 12.17
C PRO A 81 -10.65 14.42 12.48
N HIS A 82 -11.52 14.82 13.40
CA HIS A 82 -12.86 14.27 13.55
C HIS A 82 -13.82 15.00 12.59
N ASP A 83 -14.76 14.23 12.03
CA ASP A 83 -15.93 14.65 11.24
C ASP A 83 -15.74 15.05 9.76
N THR A 84 -15.99 14.08 8.87
CA THR A 84 -16.56 14.33 7.53
C THR A 84 -17.38 13.11 7.07
N VAL A 85 -18.65 13.04 7.46
CA VAL A 85 -19.67 12.20 6.77
C VAL A 85 -20.70 13.07 6.03
N SER A 86 -20.67 14.40 6.18
CA SER A 86 -21.72 15.28 5.68
C SER A 86 -21.18 16.33 4.70
N LYS A 87 -20.88 15.94 3.45
CA LYS A 87 -20.69 16.88 2.31
C LYS A 87 -21.12 16.32 0.93
N TYR A 88 -21.96 15.28 0.87
CA TYR A 88 -22.63 14.92 -0.38
C TYR A 88 -23.97 15.66 -0.45
N GLN A 89 -23.97 16.91 -0.92
CA GLN A 89 -25.19 17.61 -1.30
C GLN A 89 -25.40 17.44 -2.81
N VAL A 90 -26.52 16.83 -3.19
CA VAL A 90 -26.96 16.65 -4.57
C VAL A 90 -27.46 18.01 -5.08
N LEU A 91 -26.67 18.66 -5.94
CA LEU A 91 -27.12 19.83 -6.71
C LEU A 91 -27.65 19.35 -8.06
N HIS A 92 -28.97 19.42 -8.23
CA HIS A 92 -29.61 19.23 -9.53
C HIS A 92 -29.54 20.53 -10.33
N THR A 93 -28.65 20.58 -11.32
CA THR A 93 -28.74 21.53 -12.42
C THR A 93 -28.31 20.85 -13.71
N THR A 94 -29.28 20.56 -14.58
CA THR A 94 -29.07 20.15 -15.97
C THR A 94 -28.67 21.36 -16.81
N PRO A 95 -27.76 21.17 -17.77
CA PRO A 95 -27.96 21.78 -19.07
C PRO A 95 -27.96 20.71 -20.17
N SER A 96 -28.99 20.74 -21.00
CA SER A 96 -29.14 19.97 -22.22
C SER A 96 -28.07 20.36 -23.25
N LEU A 97 -27.32 19.38 -23.74
CA LEU A 97 -26.42 19.52 -24.88
C LEU A 97 -27.18 19.22 -26.18
N SER A 98 -27.49 20.27 -26.94
CA SER A 98 -27.83 20.16 -28.37
C SER A 98 -26.57 20.30 -29.21
N SER A 99 -26.38 19.36 -30.13
CA SER A 99 -25.27 19.23 -31.07
C SER A 99 -25.28 20.30 -32.16
N THR A 100 -24.11 20.90 -32.44
CA THR A 100 -23.68 21.26 -33.81
C THR A 100 -22.14 21.20 -33.89
N PRO A 101 -21.56 20.82 -35.04
CA PRO A 101 -20.12 20.66 -35.20
C PRO A 101 -19.49 21.96 -35.71
N PHE A 102 -18.49 22.47 -34.98
CA PHE A 102 -17.57 23.47 -35.51
C PHE A 102 -16.15 22.91 -35.47
N SER A 103 -15.63 22.66 -36.67
CA SER A 103 -14.20 22.58 -36.94
C SER A 103 -13.69 24.01 -37.08
N ASP A 104 -12.77 24.45 -36.22
CA ASP A 104 -11.50 25.01 -36.69
C ASP A 104 -10.47 25.15 -35.54
N SER A 105 -9.24 25.04 -35.98
CA SER A 105 -7.94 25.10 -35.34
C SER A 105 -7.69 26.27 -34.36
N GLY A 106 -7.13 25.91 -33.20
CA GLY A 106 -6.60 26.82 -32.19
C GLY A 106 -5.98 26.00 -31.06
N GLY A 107 -4.67 25.73 -31.16
CA GLY A 107 -3.92 24.99 -30.14
C GLY A 107 -3.83 25.75 -28.83
N CYS A 108 -4.87 25.66 -28.01
CA CYS A 108 -4.80 25.99 -26.61
C CYS A 108 -3.96 24.89 -25.95
N ASN A 109 -2.74 25.21 -25.53
CA ASN A 109 -1.98 24.39 -24.59
C ASN A 109 -2.76 24.35 -23.26
N GLU A 110 -3.77 23.50 -23.19
CA GLU A 110 -4.32 23.07 -21.90
C GLU A 110 -3.14 22.54 -21.08
N PRO A 111 -2.90 23.07 -19.87
CA PRO A 111 -1.78 22.63 -19.06
C PRO A 111 -1.91 21.12 -18.84
N SER A 112 -0.87 20.38 -19.25
CA SER A 112 -0.83 18.93 -19.10
C SER A 112 -1.06 18.55 -17.63
N LEU A 113 -1.97 17.61 -17.39
CA LEU A 113 -2.29 17.15 -16.04
C LEU A 113 -1.02 16.69 -15.33
N ARG A 114 -0.71 17.25 -14.15
CA ARG A 114 0.49 16.89 -13.39
C ARG A 114 0.22 15.74 -12.44
N VAL A 115 0.95 14.64 -12.60
CA VAL A 115 0.72 13.39 -11.87
C VAL A 115 1.97 13.01 -11.08
N ALA A 116 1.88 13.11 -9.76
CA ALA A 116 2.98 12.73 -8.88
C ALA A 116 3.06 11.21 -8.70
N HIS A 117 4.27 10.69 -8.68
CA HIS A 117 4.55 9.30 -8.35
C HIS A 117 5.83 9.20 -7.51
N GLN A 118 6.03 8.08 -6.83
CA GLN A 118 7.29 7.83 -6.12
C GLN A 118 8.31 7.21 -7.08
N GLY A 119 9.59 7.57 -6.89
CA GLY A 119 10.72 7.00 -7.60
C GLY A 119 11.40 7.99 -8.54
N ILE A 120 12.07 7.45 -9.55
CA ILE A 120 12.71 8.20 -10.63
C ILE A 120 12.10 7.79 -11.97
N ARG A 121 12.49 8.46 -13.05
CA ARG A 121 12.08 8.07 -14.40
C ARG A 121 12.47 6.62 -14.73
N GLY A 122 11.60 5.90 -15.42
CA GLY A 122 11.69 4.46 -15.71
C GLY A 122 11.12 3.55 -14.62
N ALA A 123 10.67 4.09 -13.47
CA ALA A 123 10.05 3.28 -12.43
C ALA A 123 8.64 2.83 -12.84
N TYR A 124 8.19 1.67 -12.35
CA TYR A 124 6.82 1.17 -12.62
C TYR A 124 5.72 2.15 -12.20
N SER A 125 5.96 2.99 -11.18
CA SER A 125 4.99 4.01 -10.76
C SER A 125 4.83 5.14 -11.79
N GLU A 126 5.88 5.46 -12.56
CA GLU A 126 5.80 6.42 -13.67
C GLU A 126 4.95 5.82 -14.80
N SER A 127 5.27 4.59 -15.22
CA SER A 127 4.49 3.89 -16.26
C SER A 127 3.03 3.68 -15.85
N ALA A 128 2.77 3.46 -14.56
CA ALA A 128 1.42 3.41 -14.02
C ALA A 128 0.71 4.78 -14.12
N ALA A 129 1.41 5.88 -13.85
CA ALA A 129 0.88 7.23 -14.03
C ALA A 129 0.54 7.54 -15.50
N GLU A 130 1.45 7.22 -16.42
CA GLU A 130 1.23 7.40 -17.87
C GLU A 130 0.09 6.54 -18.40
N LYS A 131 -0.05 5.31 -17.90
CA LYS A 131 -1.18 4.42 -18.24
C LYS A 131 -2.51 4.96 -17.71
N ALA A 132 -2.53 5.50 -16.49
CA ALA A 132 -3.75 6.06 -15.89
C ALA A 132 -4.17 7.38 -16.57
N TYR A 133 -3.20 8.19 -16.97
CA TYR A 133 -3.42 9.51 -17.55
C TYR A 133 -2.52 9.68 -18.79
N PRO A 134 -3.01 9.32 -19.99
CA PRO A 134 -2.29 9.56 -21.23
C PRO A 134 -1.95 11.06 -21.40
N ASN A 135 -0.75 11.37 -21.89
CA ASN A 135 -0.25 12.74 -22.10
C ASN A 135 -0.13 13.59 -20.81
N CYS A 136 -0.02 12.95 -19.64
CA CYS A 136 0.25 13.67 -18.39
C CYS A 136 1.73 14.10 -18.27
N GLU A 137 1.97 15.11 -17.42
CA GLU A 137 3.31 15.45 -16.95
C GLU A 137 3.58 14.70 -15.64
N THR A 138 4.57 13.82 -15.62
CA THR A 138 4.92 13.05 -14.43
C THR A 138 5.84 13.83 -13.49
N ILE A 139 5.49 13.86 -12.20
CA ILE A 139 6.29 14.50 -11.14
C ILE A 139 6.89 13.41 -10.26
N ALA A 140 8.17 13.12 -10.48
CA ALA A 140 8.93 12.15 -9.70
C ALA A 140 9.22 12.69 -8.28
N CYS A 141 8.84 11.91 -7.27
CA CYS A 141 9.08 12.22 -5.86
C CYS A 141 9.98 11.16 -5.22
N GLN A 142 10.92 11.58 -4.38
CA GLN A 142 11.87 10.65 -3.74
C GLN A 142 11.17 9.65 -2.80
N HIS A 143 10.19 10.11 -2.02
CA HIS A 143 9.48 9.31 -1.02
C HIS A 143 7.97 9.37 -1.22
N PHE A 144 7.26 8.32 -0.79
CA PHE A 144 5.78 8.29 -0.86
C PHE A 144 5.15 9.48 -0.12
N HIS A 145 5.64 9.84 1.06
CA HIS A 145 5.11 11.00 1.79
C HIS A 145 5.20 12.29 0.97
N SER A 146 6.30 12.49 0.22
CA SER A 146 6.47 13.63 -0.69
C SER A 146 5.45 13.60 -1.83
N THR A 147 5.12 12.42 -2.37
CA THR A 147 4.06 12.25 -3.39
C THR A 147 2.69 12.71 -2.87
N PHE A 148 2.32 12.32 -1.64
CA PHE A 148 1.08 12.79 -1.01
C PHE A 148 1.10 14.30 -0.76
N GLN A 149 2.22 14.84 -0.26
CA GLN A 149 2.39 16.27 -0.03
C GLN A 149 2.31 17.09 -1.33
N ALA A 150 2.82 16.57 -2.46
CA ALA A 150 2.79 17.25 -3.74
C ALA A 150 1.34 17.54 -4.18
N VAL A 151 0.43 16.58 -4.00
CA VAL A 151 -1.00 16.76 -4.29
C VAL A 151 -1.65 17.68 -3.27
N ALA A 152 -1.38 17.50 -1.98
CA ALA A 152 -1.95 18.32 -0.92
C ALA A 152 -1.57 19.81 -1.07
N ARG A 153 -0.35 20.10 -1.51
CA ARG A 153 0.20 21.45 -1.71
C ARG A 153 0.00 22.02 -3.11
N ARG A 154 -0.79 21.34 -3.97
CA ARG A 154 -1.08 21.77 -5.37
C ARG A 154 0.15 21.85 -6.30
N VAL A 155 1.25 21.21 -5.91
CA VAL A 155 2.41 20.99 -6.79
C VAL A 155 2.06 19.99 -7.88
N ALA A 156 1.24 18.98 -7.56
CA ALA A 156 0.66 18.04 -8.50
C ALA A 156 -0.88 18.05 -8.41
N ASP A 157 -1.54 17.59 -9.47
CA ASP A 157 -3.00 17.53 -9.56
C ASP A 157 -3.53 16.16 -9.19
N ARG A 158 -2.75 15.11 -9.45
CA ARG A 158 -3.03 13.72 -9.08
C ARG A 158 -1.81 13.05 -8.48
N ALA A 159 -2.02 11.94 -7.78
CA ALA A 159 -0.95 11.01 -7.44
C ALA A 159 -1.34 9.58 -7.80
N VAL A 160 -0.34 8.78 -8.19
CA VAL A 160 -0.47 7.34 -8.40
C VAL A 160 0.34 6.61 -7.35
N ILE A 161 -0.34 5.86 -6.49
CA ILE A 161 0.24 5.23 -5.30
C ILE A 161 0.04 3.72 -5.34
N PRO A 162 1.09 2.89 -5.31
CA PRO A 162 0.95 1.45 -5.22
C PRO A 162 0.41 1.08 -3.83
N ILE A 163 -0.61 0.25 -3.76
CA ILE A 163 -1.24 -0.13 -2.49
C ILE A 163 -1.07 -1.62 -2.16
N GLU A 164 -0.95 -2.46 -3.18
CA GLU A 164 -0.86 -3.91 -3.04
C GLU A 164 -0.17 -4.50 -4.27
N ASN A 165 0.63 -5.55 -4.07
CA ASN A 165 1.26 -6.34 -5.13
C ASN A 165 0.90 -7.81 -4.94
N SER A 166 0.64 -8.55 -6.01
CA SER A 166 0.21 -9.95 -5.94
C SER A 166 1.24 -10.88 -5.27
N LEU A 167 2.53 -10.55 -5.35
CA LEU A 167 3.61 -11.34 -4.75
C LEU A 167 4.08 -10.79 -3.41
N GLY A 168 4.07 -9.45 -3.25
CA GLY A 168 4.54 -8.76 -2.05
C GLY A 168 3.48 -8.42 -1.01
N GLY A 169 2.20 -8.59 -1.34
CA GLY A 169 1.06 -8.23 -0.49
C GLY A 169 0.84 -6.72 -0.35
N SER A 170 0.20 -6.33 0.75
CA SER A 170 -0.18 -4.96 1.08
C SER A 170 1.02 -4.05 1.40
N ILE A 171 1.09 -2.87 0.80
CA ILE A 171 2.14 -1.87 1.08
C ILE A 171 1.67 -0.97 2.23
N HIS A 172 1.86 -1.46 3.46
CA HIS A 172 1.32 -0.82 4.66
C HIS A 172 1.73 0.65 4.84
N GLY A 173 2.92 1.06 4.41
CA GLY A 173 3.34 2.47 4.50
C GLY A 173 2.38 3.43 3.77
N ASN A 174 1.80 3.00 2.65
CA ASN A 174 0.90 3.83 1.84
C ASN A 174 -0.52 3.88 2.41
N TYR A 175 -0.99 2.80 3.04
CA TYR A 175 -2.22 2.83 3.84
C TYR A 175 -2.14 3.85 4.98
N ASP A 176 -1.00 3.91 5.69
CA ASP A 176 -0.78 4.93 6.73
C ASP A 176 -0.85 6.36 6.18
N LEU A 177 -0.29 6.59 4.99
CA LEU A 177 -0.29 7.91 4.36
C LEU A 177 -1.69 8.33 3.90
N LEU A 178 -2.52 7.41 3.42
CA LEU A 178 -3.93 7.68 3.10
C LEU A 178 -4.71 8.20 4.32
N LEU A 179 -4.43 7.67 5.51
CA LEU A 179 -5.07 8.15 6.74
C LEU A 179 -4.58 9.53 7.16
N ARG A 180 -3.29 9.82 7.00
CA ARG A 180 -2.67 11.09 7.45
C ARG A 180 -3.01 12.28 6.55
N HIS A 181 -3.38 12.03 5.30
CA HIS A 181 -3.69 13.07 4.34
C HIS A 181 -5.18 13.07 3.98
N SER A 182 -5.78 14.26 3.85
CA SER A 182 -7.16 14.44 3.39
C SER A 182 -7.26 14.36 1.86
N LEU A 183 -6.70 13.30 1.28
CA LEU A 183 -6.86 12.97 -0.14
C LEU A 183 -7.92 11.88 -0.32
N HIS A 184 -8.47 11.84 -1.52
CA HIS A 184 -9.56 10.94 -1.91
C HIS A 184 -9.09 10.02 -3.02
N ILE A 185 -9.46 8.74 -2.93
CA ILE A 185 -9.29 7.78 -4.01
C ILE A 185 -10.35 8.06 -5.07
N ILE A 186 -9.91 8.36 -6.29
CA ILE A 186 -10.79 8.67 -7.41
C ILE A 186 -10.73 7.62 -8.53
N GLY A 187 -9.94 6.57 -8.33
CA GLY A 187 -9.79 5.47 -9.27
C GLY A 187 -8.70 4.51 -8.85
N GLU A 188 -8.58 3.43 -9.59
CA GLU A 188 -7.51 2.46 -9.45
C GLU A 188 -7.06 1.93 -10.80
N ILE A 189 -5.84 1.39 -10.86
CA ILE A 189 -5.38 0.64 -12.03
C ILE A 189 -4.64 -0.62 -11.57
N ARG A 190 -4.70 -1.66 -12.40
CA ARG A 190 -3.85 -2.84 -12.29
C ARG A 190 -2.72 -2.75 -13.32
N PHE A 191 -1.50 -2.91 -12.85
CA PHE A 191 -0.30 -2.82 -13.67
C PHE A 191 0.50 -4.12 -13.57
N ALA A 192 0.66 -4.80 -14.70
CA ALA A 192 1.50 -6.00 -14.79
C ALA A 192 2.98 -5.61 -14.69
N VAL A 193 3.68 -6.23 -13.77
CA VAL A 193 5.11 -6.01 -13.53
C VAL A 193 5.87 -7.11 -14.24
N SER A 194 6.66 -6.73 -15.24
CA SER A 194 7.55 -7.63 -15.97
C SER A 194 8.97 -7.14 -15.83
N HIS A 195 9.82 -7.93 -15.17
CA HIS A 195 11.22 -7.62 -15.00
C HIS A 195 11.99 -8.06 -16.25
N CYS A 196 12.87 -7.19 -16.71
CA CYS A 196 13.82 -7.44 -17.78
C CYS A 196 15.23 -7.45 -17.20
N LEU A 197 16.07 -8.37 -17.66
CA LEU A 197 17.50 -8.33 -17.44
C LEU A 197 18.13 -7.39 -18.47
N LEU A 198 18.68 -6.29 -17.99
CA LEU A 198 19.23 -5.19 -18.78
C LEU A 198 20.75 -5.16 -18.69
N ALA A 199 21.41 -4.79 -19.79
CA ALA A 199 22.85 -4.54 -19.83
C ALA A 199 23.20 -3.43 -20.82
N ASN A 200 24.43 -2.92 -20.75
CA ASN A 200 24.91 -1.95 -21.74
C ASN A 200 25.00 -2.57 -23.14
N ASN A 201 24.94 -1.73 -24.18
CA ASN A 201 25.08 -2.20 -25.57
C ASN A 201 26.44 -2.90 -25.78
N GLY A 202 26.42 -4.06 -26.44
CA GLY A 202 27.62 -4.88 -26.67
C GLY A 202 28.14 -5.61 -25.42
N VAL A 203 27.28 -5.81 -24.42
CA VAL A 203 27.48 -6.74 -23.30
C VAL A 203 26.53 -7.91 -23.53
N ASP A 204 27.07 -9.13 -23.49
CA ASP A 204 26.31 -10.35 -23.62
C ASP A 204 26.04 -10.98 -22.26
N LEU A 205 25.09 -11.92 -22.21
CA LEU A 205 24.71 -12.60 -20.96
C LEU A 205 25.89 -13.29 -20.26
N HIS A 206 26.87 -13.79 -21.00
CA HIS A 206 28.05 -14.47 -20.46
C HIS A 206 29.09 -13.53 -19.84
N ASP A 207 29.01 -12.23 -20.13
CA ASP A 207 29.87 -11.22 -19.51
C ASP A 207 29.43 -10.88 -18.09
N LEU A 208 28.13 -11.12 -17.78
CA LEU A 208 27.52 -10.73 -16.52
C LEU A 208 27.90 -11.67 -15.38
N LYS A 209 28.21 -11.07 -14.23
CA LYS A 209 28.43 -11.76 -12.96
C LYS A 209 27.42 -11.33 -11.90
N THR A 210 27.06 -10.04 -11.93
CA THR A 210 26.21 -9.41 -10.92
C THR A 210 25.02 -8.73 -11.55
N VAL A 211 23.94 -8.59 -10.78
CA VAL A 211 22.71 -7.93 -11.22
C VAL A 211 22.20 -7.00 -10.12
N LEU A 212 22.04 -5.72 -10.45
CA LEU A 212 21.52 -4.72 -9.53
C LEU A 212 19.99 -4.68 -9.58
N SER A 213 19.32 -4.64 -8.43
CA SER A 213 17.90 -4.28 -8.37
C SER A 213 17.40 -3.97 -6.97
N HIS A 214 16.12 -3.63 -6.84
CA HIS A 214 15.45 -3.55 -5.54
C HIS A 214 15.39 -4.95 -4.87
N PRO A 215 15.57 -5.07 -3.53
CA PRO A 215 15.52 -6.35 -2.82
C PRO A 215 14.30 -7.22 -3.18
N GLN A 216 13.12 -6.61 -3.30
CA GLN A 216 11.90 -7.34 -3.67
C GLN A 216 11.94 -7.87 -5.11
N ALA A 217 12.55 -7.13 -6.05
CA ALA A 217 12.67 -7.59 -7.43
C ALA A 217 13.70 -8.72 -7.55
N LEU A 218 14.80 -8.65 -6.79
CA LEU A 218 15.77 -9.75 -6.68
C LEU A 218 15.12 -11.02 -6.13
N ALA A 219 14.37 -10.90 -5.03
CA ALA A 219 13.65 -12.03 -4.44
C ALA A 219 12.60 -12.63 -5.40
N GLN A 220 11.99 -11.81 -6.26
CA GLN A 220 11.03 -12.28 -7.27
C GLN A 220 11.69 -12.99 -8.47
N CYS A 221 13.02 -12.91 -8.62
CA CYS A 221 13.76 -13.48 -9.75
C CYS A 221 14.88 -14.43 -9.28
N GLU A 222 14.87 -14.86 -8.01
CA GLU A 222 15.98 -15.60 -7.38
C GLU A 222 16.29 -16.90 -8.13
N LYS A 223 15.28 -17.68 -8.53
CA LYS A 223 15.48 -18.94 -9.23
C LYS A 223 16.04 -18.70 -10.64
N SER A 224 15.52 -17.69 -11.32
CA SER A 224 15.97 -17.30 -12.66
C SER A 224 17.41 -16.79 -12.65
N LEU A 225 17.78 -15.95 -11.69
CA LEU A 225 19.16 -15.48 -11.50
C LEU A 225 20.12 -16.63 -11.16
N THR A 226 19.71 -17.53 -10.26
CA THR A 226 20.49 -18.72 -9.89
C THR A 226 20.77 -19.61 -11.11
N LYS A 227 19.75 -19.84 -11.96
CA LYS A 227 19.90 -20.63 -13.19
C LYS A 227 20.88 -19.98 -14.18
N LEU A 228 20.96 -18.66 -14.19
CA LEU A 228 21.88 -17.88 -15.01
C LEU A 228 23.28 -17.74 -14.40
N GLY A 229 23.48 -18.19 -13.15
CA GLY A 229 24.76 -18.03 -12.43
C GLY A 229 25.06 -16.59 -12.03
N LEU A 230 24.02 -15.76 -11.85
CA LEU A 230 24.15 -14.34 -11.55
C LEU A 230 23.87 -14.05 -10.07
N GLU A 231 24.68 -13.20 -9.46
CA GLU A 231 24.51 -12.75 -8.08
C GLU A 231 23.73 -11.43 -8.00
N GLY A 232 22.73 -11.37 -7.13
CA GLY A 232 21.90 -10.18 -6.93
C GLY A 232 22.50 -9.20 -5.91
N GLU A 233 22.66 -7.94 -6.29
CA GLU A 233 23.06 -6.85 -5.39
C GLU A 233 21.92 -5.84 -5.21
N ALA A 234 21.57 -5.60 -3.95
CA ALA A 234 20.45 -4.75 -3.59
C ALA A 234 20.79 -3.25 -3.74
N VAL A 235 19.93 -2.54 -4.45
CA VAL A 235 19.89 -1.08 -4.53
C VAL A 235 18.51 -0.54 -4.17
N ALA A 236 18.38 0.78 -4.03
CA ALA A 236 17.17 1.41 -3.53
C ALA A 236 15.93 1.26 -4.45
N ASN A 237 16.11 1.10 -5.76
CA ASN A 237 15.00 1.03 -6.73
C ASN A 237 15.45 0.35 -8.03
N THR A 238 14.55 -0.36 -8.72
CA THR A 238 14.79 -0.99 -10.02
C THR A 238 15.26 -0.01 -11.10
N ALA A 239 14.64 1.18 -11.20
CA ALA A 239 15.05 2.20 -12.16
C ALA A 239 16.41 2.84 -11.80
N VAL A 240 16.74 2.92 -10.51
CA VAL A 240 18.06 3.37 -10.03
C VAL A 240 19.13 2.36 -10.45
N ALA A 241 18.84 1.06 -10.40
CA ALA A 241 19.72 0.02 -10.89
C ALA A 241 20.05 0.22 -12.38
N ALA A 242 19.02 0.36 -13.23
CA ALA A 242 19.20 0.58 -14.65
C ALA A 242 20.00 1.87 -14.94
N LYS A 243 19.65 2.98 -14.27
CA LYS A 243 20.39 4.24 -14.40
C LYS A 243 21.87 4.09 -14.03
N LYS A 244 22.18 3.34 -12.96
CA LYS A 244 23.56 3.12 -12.50
C LYS A 244 24.36 2.32 -13.54
N VAL A 245 23.81 1.20 -14.01
CA VAL A 245 24.44 0.36 -15.05
C VAL A 245 24.76 1.19 -16.30
N ALA A 246 23.80 2.01 -16.76
CA ALA A 246 24.00 2.87 -17.92
C ALA A 246 25.04 3.98 -17.68
N ALA A 247 24.96 4.69 -16.56
CA ALA A 247 25.82 5.83 -16.27
C ALA A 247 27.29 5.43 -16.06
N GLU A 248 27.52 4.30 -15.37
CA GLU A 248 28.86 3.80 -15.07
C GLU A 248 29.41 2.89 -16.19
N LYS A 249 28.61 2.61 -17.23
CA LYS A 249 28.98 1.74 -18.37
C LYS A 249 29.50 0.36 -17.92
N LEU A 250 28.89 -0.19 -16.87
CA LEU A 250 29.28 -1.49 -16.31
C LEU A 250 29.13 -2.59 -17.37
N ARG A 251 30.13 -3.48 -17.43
CA ARG A 251 30.18 -4.57 -18.42
C ARG A 251 29.95 -5.94 -17.81
N ASP A 252 30.27 -6.11 -16.54
CA ASP A 252 30.09 -7.34 -15.75
C ASP A 252 28.85 -7.30 -14.85
N THR A 253 28.09 -6.21 -14.91
CA THR A 253 26.90 -5.98 -14.08
C THR A 253 25.70 -5.61 -14.93
N GLY A 254 24.61 -6.36 -14.78
CA GLY A 254 23.30 -6.07 -15.34
C GLY A 254 22.37 -5.38 -14.35
N ALA A 255 21.15 -5.08 -14.77
CA ALA A 255 20.08 -4.60 -13.89
C ALA A 255 18.77 -5.36 -14.12
N LEU A 256 18.01 -5.63 -13.06
CA LEU A 256 16.58 -5.98 -13.20
C LEU A 256 15.74 -4.73 -13.11
N ALA A 257 15.08 -4.37 -14.21
CA ALA A 257 14.17 -3.24 -14.25
C ALA A 257 13.08 -3.42 -15.32
N SER A 258 12.25 -2.39 -15.50
CA SER A 258 11.22 -2.36 -16.54
C SER A 258 11.84 -2.22 -17.93
N SER A 259 11.12 -2.66 -18.96
CA SER A 259 11.47 -2.37 -20.36
C SER A 259 11.50 -0.87 -20.66
N SER A 260 10.62 -0.09 -20.01
CA SER A 260 10.63 1.38 -20.09
C SER A 260 11.94 1.99 -19.59
N ALA A 261 12.52 1.45 -18.51
CA ALA A 261 13.84 1.89 -18.03
C ALA A 261 14.94 1.54 -19.05
N ALA A 262 14.85 0.40 -19.72
CA ALA A 262 15.80 0.03 -20.77
C ALA A 262 15.83 1.06 -21.91
N LEU A 263 14.64 1.40 -22.42
CA LEU A 263 14.48 2.40 -23.47
C LEU A 263 14.99 3.78 -23.02
N LEU A 264 14.61 4.21 -21.82
CA LEU A 264 14.97 5.51 -21.27
C LEU A 264 16.48 5.68 -21.09
N TYR A 265 17.16 4.65 -20.61
CA TYR A 265 18.59 4.69 -20.30
C TYR A 265 19.49 4.12 -21.42
N GLY A 266 18.92 3.73 -22.56
CA GLY A 266 19.66 3.22 -23.72
C GLY A 266 20.32 1.86 -23.49
N LEU A 267 19.72 1.02 -22.64
CA LEU A 267 20.20 -0.33 -22.32
C LEU A 267 19.58 -1.39 -23.23
N ASN A 268 20.31 -2.48 -23.46
CA ASN A 268 19.82 -3.65 -24.16
C ASN A 268 19.07 -4.58 -23.20
N ILE A 269 17.99 -5.19 -23.69
CA ILE A 269 17.24 -6.22 -22.96
C ILE A 269 17.83 -7.59 -23.33
N LEU A 270 18.56 -8.22 -22.42
CA LEU A 270 19.14 -9.54 -22.64
C LEU A 270 18.12 -10.67 -22.45
N ALA A 271 17.19 -10.48 -21.50
CA ALA A 271 16.08 -11.39 -21.26
C ALA A 271 14.87 -10.61 -20.74
N SER A 272 13.68 -11.01 -21.19
CA SER A 272 12.40 -10.44 -20.73
C SER A 272 11.65 -11.44 -19.86
N ASN A 273 10.79 -10.95 -18.97
CA ASN A 273 9.99 -11.77 -18.06
C ASN A 273 10.83 -12.70 -17.18
N VAL A 274 11.90 -12.18 -16.58
CA VAL A 274 12.84 -12.98 -15.77
C VAL A 274 12.36 -13.24 -14.34
N GLN A 275 11.16 -12.75 -13.99
CA GLN A 275 10.51 -13.10 -12.73
C GLN A 275 10.12 -14.57 -12.67
N ASP A 276 10.20 -15.15 -11.47
CA ASP A 276 9.92 -16.56 -11.23
C ASP A 276 8.42 -16.89 -11.33
N ASP A 277 7.55 -15.90 -11.14
CA ASP A 277 6.10 -15.99 -11.31
C ASP A 277 5.61 -14.93 -12.31
N GLY A 278 4.94 -15.38 -13.38
CA GLY A 278 4.40 -14.51 -14.43
C GLY A 278 3.20 -13.66 -13.99
N ASN A 279 2.51 -14.03 -12.89
CA ASN A 279 1.32 -13.35 -12.39
C ASN A 279 1.66 -12.23 -11.38
N ASN A 280 2.62 -11.37 -11.75
CA ASN A 280 3.03 -10.23 -10.93
C ASN A 280 2.24 -8.96 -11.32
N VAL A 281 1.28 -8.57 -10.47
CA VAL A 281 0.41 -7.42 -10.71
C VAL A 281 0.44 -6.51 -9.49
N THR A 282 0.68 -5.23 -9.73
CA THR A 282 0.57 -4.19 -8.72
C THR A 282 -0.73 -3.41 -8.92
N ARG A 283 -1.50 -3.26 -7.84
CA ARG A 283 -2.66 -2.37 -7.79
C ARG A 283 -2.21 -0.99 -7.35
N PHE A 284 -2.54 0.01 -8.15
CA PHE A 284 -2.30 1.42 -7.83
C PHE A 284 -3.62 2.13 -7.59
N LEU A 285 -3.62 3.07 -6.66
CA LEU A 285 -4.71 4.00 -6.40
C LEU A 285 -4.39 5.36 -7.01
N LEU A 286 -5.40 5.98 -7.61
CA LEU A 286 -5.35 7.33 -8.16
C LEU A 286 -5.93 8.28 -7.12
N LEU A 287 -5.13 9.25 -6.66
CA LEU A 287 -5.52 10.16 -5.60
C LEU A 287 -5.71 11.58 -6.11
N ALA A 288 -6.71 12.27 -5.54
CA ALA A 288 -6.95 13.69 -5.75
C ALA A 288 -7.32 14.40 -4.44
N ARG A 289 -7.33 15.73 -4.47
CA ARG A 289 -7.79 16.55 -3.33
C ARG A 289 -9.29 16.43 -3.13
N GLU A 290 -10.04 16.56 -4.21
CA GLU A 290 -11.50 16.47 -4.18
C GLU A 290 -11.96 15.03 -4.47
N PRO A 291 -13.03 14.55 -3.82
CA PRO A 291 -13.65 13.29 -4.17
C PRO A 291 -14.26 13.33 -5.56
N LEU A 292 -14.38 12.15 -6.18
CA LEU A 292 -15.19 12.00 -7.39
C LEU A 292 -16.68 12.08 -7.01
N THR A 293 -17.48 12.77 -7.80
CA THR A 293 -18.94 12.65 -7.73
C THR A 293 -19.34 11.33 -8.40
N PRO A 294 -19.94 10.37 -7.69
CA PRO A 294 -20.28 9.09 -8.29
C PRO A 294 -21.32 9.25 -9.41
N ALA A 295 -21.02 8.70 -10.58
CA ALA A 295 -21.99 8.52 -11.64
C ALA A 295 -22.83 7.27 -11.36
N THR A 296 -24.04 7.20 -11.92
CA THR A 296 -25.00 6.11 -11.67
C THR A 296 -24.98 5.02 -12.74
N ASP A 297 -24.13 5.13 -13.75
CA ASP A 297 -24.14 4.33 -14.97
C ASP A 297 -23.09 3.22 -15.01
N THR A 298 -22.22 3.14 -13.99
CA THR A 298 -21.12 2.17 -13.92
C THR A 298 -21.04 1.54 -12.53
N PRO A 299 -20.49 0.32 -12.38
CA PRO A 299 -20.26 -0.27 -11.08
C PRO A 299 -19.15 0.49 -10.33
N PHE A 300 -19.42 0.82 -9.07
CA PHE A 300 -18.51 1.56 -8.21
C PHE A 300 -17.90 0.69 -7.12
N LYS A 301 -16.70 1.04 -6.72
CA LYS A 301 -16.03 0.55 -5.53
C LYS A 301 -15.93 1.68 -4.52
N THR A 302 -16.23 1.38 -3.26
CA THR A 302 -16.02 2.31 -2.15
C THR A 302 -14.98 1.72 -1.20
N SER A 303 -13.87 2.45 -1.02
CA SER A 303 -12.82 2.10 -0.06
C SER A 303 -13.08 2.82 1.26
N ILE A 304 -13.09 2.07 2.34
CA ILE A 304 -13.30 2.58 3.69
C ILE A 304 -12.21 2.10 4.64
N VAL A 305 -12.12 2.79 5.76
CA VAL A 305 -11.30 2.40 6.89
C VAL A 305 -12.06 2.62 8.18
N PHE A 306 -12.02 1.64 9.08
CA PHE A 306 -12.74 1.71 10.34
C PHE A 306 -12.03 1.01 11.49
N THR A 307 -12.39 1.38 12.71
CA THR A 307 -12.00 0.70 13.97
C THR A 307 -13.27 0.39 14.76
N LEU A 308 -13.32 -0.80 15.34
CA LEU A 308 -14.50 -1.32 16.04
C LEU A 308 -14.42 -1.03 17.55
N LYS A 309 -15.58 -0.79 18.18
CA LYS A 309 -15.69 -0.51 19.63
C LYS A 309 -15.18 -1.66 20.49
N ASP A 310 -15.57 -2.87 20.16
CA ASP A 310 -15.23 -4.09 20.89
C ASP A 310 -14.02 -4.81 20.27
N GLY A 311 -13.18 -4.08 19.52
CA GLY A 311 -12.00 -4.63 18.87
C GLY A 311 -12.34 -5.69 17.80
N SER A 312 -11.40 -6.60 17.54
CA SER A 312 -11.51 -7.57 16.44
C SER A 312 -12.64 -8.59 16.60
N SER A 313 -13.15 -8.81 17.82
CA SER A 313 -14.27 -9.73 18.05
C SER A 313 -15.59 -9.24 17.44
N ALA A 314 -15.75 -7.94 17.22
CA ALA A 314 -16.94 -7.37 16.57
C ALA A 314 -16.86 -7.39 15.03
N LEU A 315 -15.79 -7.97 14.44
CA LEU A 315 -15.65 -8.02 12.99
C LEU A 315 -16.79 -8.79 12.29
N PRO A 316 -17.27 -9.94 12.78
CA PRO A 316 -18.40 -10.64 12.16
C PRO A 316 -19.66 -9.77 12.10
N ASP A 317 -19.94 -8.99 13.15
CA ASP A 317 -21.10 -8.09 13.19
C ASP A 317 -20.94 -6.95 12.17
N ALA A 318 -19.73 -6.37 12.10
CA ALA A 318 -19.40 -5.34 11.11
C ALA A 318 -19.53 -5.86 9.67
N LEU A 319 -19.09 -7.09 9.39
CA LEU A 319 -19.23 -7.70 8.07
C LEU A 319 -20.69 -8.05 7.74
N SER A 320 -21.48 -8.43 8.74
CA SER A 320 -22.90 -8.72 8.58
C SER A 320 -23.68 -7.52 8.07
N VAL A 321 -23.27 -6.29 8.41
CA VAL A 321 -23.84 -5.05 7.87
C VAL A 321 -23.82 -5.03 6.35
N PHE A 322 -22.71 -5.43 5.72
CA PHE A 322 -22.62 -5.47 4.25
C PHE A 322 -23.46 -6.60 3.66
N ILE A 323 -23.40 -7.78 4.26
CA ILE A 323 -24.13 -8.97 3.79
C ILE A 323 -25.64 -8.73 3.81
N SER A 324 -26.18 -8.20 4.92
CA SER A 324 -27.62 -7.89 5.06
C SER A 324 -28.11 -6.83 4.07
N ASN A 325 -27.21 -5.98 3.57
CA ASN A 325 -27.50 -4.97 2.56
C ASN A 325 -27.12 -5.42 1.14
N GLN A 326 -26.74 -6.70 0.95
CA GLN A 326 -26.31 -7.27 -0.33
C GLN A 326 -25.11 -6.54 -0.96
N ILE A 327 -24.26 -5.94 -0.13
CA ILE A 327 -23.03 -5.26 -0.55
C ILE A 327 -21.89 -6.28 -0.50
N LYS A 328 -21.24 -6.48 -1.64
CA LYS A 328 -20.13 -7.43 -1.74
C LYS A 328 -18.84 -6.82 -1.22
N LEU A 329 -18.17 -7.54 -0.32
CA LEU A 329 -16.83 -7.22 0.16
C LEU A 329 -15.78 -7.75 -0.83
N ILE A 330 -14.92 -6.87 -1.32
CA ILE A 330 -13.86 -7.18 -2.29
C ILE A 330 -12.53 -7.42 -1.58
N LYS A 331 -12.22 -6.59 -0.58
CA LYS A 331 -10.98 -6.67 0.20
C LYS A 331 -11.28 -6.38 1.66
N ILE A 332 -10.59 -7.07 2.55
CA ILE A 332 -10.44 -6.65 3.93
C ILE A 332 -9.00 -6.87 4.40
N GLU A 333 -8.45 -5.90 5.11
CA GLU A 333 -7.10 -5.91 5.64
C GLU A 333 -7.12 -5.35 7.06
N SER A 334 -6.60 -6.12 8.04
CA SER A 334 -6.51 -5.67 9.42
C SER A 334 -5.10 -5.21 9.75
N ARG A 335 -4.96 -4.09 10.46
CA ARG A 335 -3.65 -3.63 10.94
C ARG A 335 -3.71 -3.10 12.37
N PRO A 336 -2.79 -3.49 13.28
CA PRO A 336 -2.73 -2.90 14.61
C PRO A 336 -2.55 -1.38 14.58
N LEU A 337 -3.25 -0.68 15.48
CA LEU A 337 -3.13 0.76 15.68
C LEU A 337 -1.80 1.09 16.34
N LYS A 338 -0.96 1.88 15.66
CA LYS A 338 0.36 2.27 16.20
C LYS A 338 0.26 3.19 17.43
N ASN A 339 -0.73 4.08 17.46
CA ASN A 339 -0.82 5.14 18.48
C ASN A 339 -1.63 4.72 19.73
N GLN A 340 -2.43 3.66 19.63
CA GLN A 340 -3.17 3.06 20.74
C GLN A 340 -3.14 1.54 20.58
N PRO A 341 -1.97 0.92 20.77
CA PRO A 341 -1.78 -0.48 20.44
C PRO A 341 -2.68 -1.37 21.27
N LEU A 342 -2.89 -1.10 22.57
CA LEU A 342 -3.64 -1.99 23.46
C LEU A 342 -5.04 -1.45 23.76
N HIS A 343 -6.02 -2.33 23.71
CA HIS A 343 -7.38 -2.08 24.20
C HIS A 343 -7.34 -1.99 25.73
N ALA A 344 -7.78 -0.86 26.26
CA ALA A 344 -7.86 -0.67 27.70
C ALA A 344 -9.08 -1.44 28.22
N SER A 345 -8.84 -2.58 28.87
CA SER A 345 -9.89 -3.25 29.65
C SER A 345 -10.41 -2.28 30.70
N LYS A 346 -11.72 -2.02 30.68
CA LYS A 346 -12.39 -1.16 31.66
C LYS A 346 -12.45 -1.75 33.09
N ASN A 347 -11.82 -2.90 33.33
CA ASN A 347 -11.74 -3.52 34.63
C ASN A 347 -10.29 -3.56 35.11
N ASN A 348 -10.04 -2.97 36.30
CA ASN A 348 -8.77 -2.88 37.05
C ASN A 348 -8.18 -4.25 37.49
N SER A 349 -8.26 -5.27 36.65
CA SER A 349 -7.63 -6.56 36.85
C SER A 349 -6.75 -6.82 35.65
N LYS A 350 -5.42 -6.78 35.85
CA LYS A 350 -4.34 -7.25 34.96
C LYS A 350 -4.86 -7.94 33.68
N SER A 351 -5.33 -7.17 32.71
CA SER A 351 -5.84 -7.72 31.48
C SER A 351 -4.69 -7.76 30.49
N ASN A 352 -4.40 -8.92 29.92
CA ASN A 352 -3.68 -8.99 28.66
C ASN A 352 -4.39 -8.07 27.67
N GLY A 353 -3.85 -6.87 27.44
CA GLY A 353 -4.42 -5.94 26.47
C GLY A 353 -4.37 -6.59 25.09
N TYR A 354 -5.50 -6.62 24.39
CA TYR A 354 -5.54 -7.05 22.99
C TYR A 354 -5.23 -5.87 22.09
N PHE A 355 -4.69 -6.12 20.89
CA PHE A 355 -4.39 -5.00 20.01
C PHE A 355 -5.66 -4.32 19.49
N ASN A 356 -5.69 -2.98 19.42
CA ASN A 356 -6.72 -2.30 18.64
C ASN A 356 -6.36 -2.36 17.15
N TYR A 357 -7.34 -2.57 16.28
CA TYR A 357 -7.11 -2.72 14.84
C TYR A 357 -7.82 -1.65 14.02
N LEU A 358 -7.17 -1.26 12.92
CA LEU A 358 -7.78 -0.62 11.77
C LEU A 358 -8.12 -1.70 10.75
N PHE A 359 -9.31 -1.63 10.19
CA PHE A 359 -9.76 -2.46 9.08
C PHE A 359 -9.88 -1.58 7.85
N TYR A 360 -9.12 -1.88 6.81
CA TYR A 360 -9.32 -1.32 5.48
C TYR A 360 -10.20 -2.28 4.70
N ALA A 361 -11.25 -1.76 4.08
CA ALA A 361 -12.16 -2.56 3.29
C ALA A 361 -12.49 -1.89 1.97
N ASP A 362 -12.59 -2.72 0.93
CA ASP A 362 -13.17 -2.32 -0.35
C ASP A 362 -14.49 -3.05 -0.54
N VAL A 363 -15.53 -2.30 -0.88
CA VAL A 363 -16.86 -2.85 -1.16
C VAL A 363 -17.33 -2.45 -2.56
N GLU A 364 -18.06 -3.35 -3.21
CA GLU A 364 -18.76 -3.09 -4.48
C GLU A 364 -20.03 -2.29 -4.18
N ALA A 365 -19.90 -0.96 -4.20
CA ALA A 365 -20.95 -0.03 -3.77
C ALA A 365 -20.63 1.40 -4.22
N SER A 366 -21.68 2.17 -4.56
CA SER A 366 -21.59 3.62 -4.81
C SER A 366 -22.02 4.42 -3.59
N MET A 367 -21.34 5.54 -3.31
CA MET A 367 -21.79 6.49 -2.27
C MET A 367 -23.08 7.24 -2.66
N ALA A 368 -23.49 7.20 -3.92
CA ALA A 368 -24.78 7.71 -4.36
C ALA A 368 -25.96 6.83 -3.92
N ASP A 369 -25.73 5.54 -3.63
CA ASP A 369 -26.78 4.58 -3.33
C ASP A 369 -27.26 4.71 -1.88
N GLN A 370 -28.58 4.76 -1.70
CA GLN A 370 -29.19 4.85 -0.36
C GLN A 370 -28.86 3.62 0.50
N THR A 371 -28.80 2.43 -0.10
CA THR A 371 -28.42 1.17 0.57
C THR A 371 -27.02 1.26 1.18
N THR A 372 -26.05 1.79 0.42
CA THR A 372 -24.67 1.98 0.87
C THR A 372 -24.59 2.99 2.01
N GLN A 373 -25.32 4.11 1.90
CA GLN A 373 -25.37 5.10 2.97
C GLN A 373 -25.98 4.53 4.26
N THR A 374 -27.03 3.70 4.16
CA THR A 374 -27.64 3.01 5.30
C THR A 374 -26.68 2.01 5.93
N ALA A 375 -26.00 1.19 5.12
CA ALA A 375 -24.99 0.25 5.61
C ALA A 375 -23.85 0.98 6.35
N LEU A 376 -23.33 2.07 5.79
CA LEU A 376 -22.27 2.85 6.44
C LEU A 376 -22.72 3.54 7.73
N LYS A 377 -23.99 3.96 7.84
CA LYS A 377 -24.56 4.48 9.10
C LYS A 377 -24.58 3.40 10.17
N HIS A 378 -25.04 2.20 9.84
CA HIS A 378 -25.06 1.08 10.79
C HIS A 378 -23.63 0.65 11.18
N LEU A 379 -22.70 0.60 10.22
CA LEU A 379 -21.29 0.33 10.54
C LEU A 379 -20.71 1.42 11.46
N LYS A 380 -21.10 2.69 11.27
CA LYS A 380 -20.66 3.80 12.12
C LYS A 380 -21.05 3.56 13.58
N GLU A 381 -22.22 3.00 13.85
CA GLU A 381 -22.70 2.68 15.20
C GLU A 381 -21.87 1.60 15.88
N LEU A 382 -21.30 0.66 15.13
CA LEU A 382 -20.39 -0.39 15.63
C LEU A 382 -18.94 0.10 15.77
N SER A 383 -18.60 1.21 15.12
CA SER A 383 -17.24 1.74 15.02
C SER A 383 -16.95 2.86 16.02
N THR A 384 -15.68 3.00 16.42
CA THR A 384 -15.15 4.21 17.07
C THR A 384 -14.62 5.21 16.05
N PHE A 385 -14.25 4.72 14.88
CA PHE A 385 -13.75 5.49 13.76
C PHE A 385 -14.24 4.85 12.47
N LEU A 386 -14.73 5.66 11.54
CA LEU A 386 -15.09 5.27 10.18
C LEU A 386 -14.77 6.44 9.26
N ARG A 387 -14.00 6.18 8.20
CA ARG A 387 -13.72 7.14 7.14
C ARG A 387 -13.88 6.48 5.78
N VAL A 388 -14.56 7.18 4.88
CA VAL A 388 -14.57 6.84 3.46
C VAL A 388 -13.31 7.43 2.82
N LEU A 389 -12.50 6.59 2.21
CA LEU A 389 -11.28 6.99 1.51
C LEU A 389 -11.56 7.42 0.07
N GLY A 390 -12.63 6.90 -0.53
CA GLY A 390 -13.09 7.28 -1.87
C GLY A 390 -14.17 6.33 -2.39
N SER A 391 -14.95 6.83 -3.35
CA SER A 391 -15.93 6.05 -4.11
C SER A 391 -15.68 6.32 -5.59
N TYR A 392 -15.33 5.28 -6.35
CA TYR A 392 -14.77 5.43 -7.69
C TYR A 392 -15.13 4.23 -8.60
N PRO A 393 -15.11 4.41 -9.93
CA PRO A 393 -15.46 3.34 -10.87
C PRO A 393 -14.57 2.11 -10.74
N MET A 394 -15.16 0.93 -10.92
CA MET A 394 -14.43 -0.33 -10.98
C MET A 394 -13.73 -0.54 -12.32
N VAL A 395 -12.58 -1.23 -12.29
CA VAL A 395 -11.74 -1.56 -13.46
C VAL A 395 -11.49 -3.06 -13.57
#